data_AF-A0A9N7CAQ7-F1
#
_entry.id   AF-A0A9N7CAQ7-F1
#
_cell.length_a   1.000
_cell.length_b   1.000
_cell.length_c   1.000
_cell.angle_alpha   90.00
_cell.angle_beta   90.00
_cell.angle_gamma   90.00
#
_symmetry.space_group_name_H-M   'P 1'
#
loop_
_entity.id
_entity.type
_entity.pdbx_description
1 polymer ?
#
loop_
_entity_poly.entity_id
_entity_poly.type
_entity_poly.pdbx_seq_one_letter_code
_entity_poly.pdbx_strand_id
1 'polypeptide(L)'
;MTDKTTAPRTLAEIASYHVHVYFDDATTRQAAGQLRDHIAERFAVRLGRWHDVAVGPHVAPMYQIAFETGLFATFVPWLMLNHGGLSLLVHPNTTNPRRDHLRDGMWIGRPRALLADRLPEQTDAPDRAGEVNTRPDGSVKI
;
A
#
# COMPACT_ATOMS: atom_id res chain seq x y z
N MET A 1 22.93 -9.40 -1.36
CA MET A 1 22.54 -10.69 -1.95
C MET A 1 21.98 -10.40 -3.33
N THR A 2 22.76 -10.71 -4.37
CA THR A 2 22.34 -10.63 -5.76
C THR A 2 21.39 -11.78 -6.03
N ASP A 3 20.19 -11.45 -6.47
CA ASP A 3 19.17 -12.41 -6.89
C ASP A 3 19.76 -13.30 -7.99
N LYS A 4 19.92 -14.61 -7.72
CA LYS A 4 20.67 -15.55 -8.56
C LYS A 4 19.88 -16.09 -9.75
N THR A 5 18.64 -15.65 -9.92
CA THR A 5 17.74 -16.06 -11.02
C THR A 5 17.75 -15.03 -12.14
N THR A 6 18.27 -15.43 -13.31
CA THR A 6 18.27 -14.65 -14.55
C THR A 6 16.94 -14.68 -15.31
N ALA A 7 16.02 -15.57 -14.92
CA ALA A 7 14.70 -15.67 -15.54
C ALA A 7 13.74 -14.61 -14.94
N PRO A 8 12.90 -13.96 -15.77
CA PRO A 8 11.86 -13.07 -15.26
C PRO A 8 10.90 -13.78 -14.28
N ARG A 9 10.56 -13.09 -13.19
CA ARG A 9 9.50 -13.50 -12.25
C ARG A 9 8.13 -13.39 -12.91
N THR A 10 7.16 -14.18 -12.45
CA THR A 10 5.81 -14.18 -13.02
C THR A 10 4.84 -13.32 -12.22
N LEU A 11 3.85 -12.72 -12.88
CA LEU A 11 2.81 -11.93 -12.20
C LEU A 11 1.96 -12.77 -11.23
N ALA A 12 1.90 -14.09 -11.43
CA ALA A 12 1.16 -15.02 -10.57
C ALA A 12 1.72 -15.09 -9.14
N GLU A 13 2.94 -14.61 -8.91
CA GLU A 13 3.51 -14.50 -7.56
C GLU A 13 2.84 -13.42 -6.71
N ILE A 14 2.19 -12.44 -7.33
CA ILE A 14 1.55 -11.33 -6.64
C ILE A 14 0.14 -11.75 -6.22
N ALA A 15 -0.06 -11.89 -4.92
CA ALA A 15 -1.34 -12.29 -4.38
C ALA A 15 -2.29 -11.12 -4.10
N SER A 16 -1.74 -9.94 -3.84
CA SER A 16 -2.47 -8.68 -3.62
C SER A 16 -1.48 -7.50 -3.63
N TYR A 17 -1.98 -6.30 -3.37
CA TYR A 17 -1.15 -5.11 -3.15
C TYR A 17 -1.54 -4.40 -1.86
N HIS A 18 -0.58 -3.71 -1.26
CA HIS A 18 -0.80 -2.75 -0.20
C HIS A 18 -0.40 -1.34 -0.62
N VAL A 19 -1.14 -0.35 -0.13
CA VAL A 19 -0.73 1.06 -0.06
C VAL A 19 -0.61 1.45 1.40
N HIS A 20 0.50 2.08 1.78
CA HIS A 20 0.66 2.72 3.09
C HIS A 20 0.67 4.23 2.90
N VAL A 21 -0.32 4.92 3.49
CA VAL A 21 -0.49 6.37 3.40
C VAL A 21 0.10 7.01 4.64
N TYR A 22 1.17 7.79 4.48
CA TYR A 22 1.90 8.39 5.59
C TYR A 22 1.51 9.86 5.84
N PHE A 23 1.55 10.27 7.09
CA PHE A 23 1.32 11.65 7.55
C PHE A 23 2.22 11.97 8.76
N ASP A 24 2.52 13.25 8.98
CA ASP A 24 3.48 13.69 10.01
C ASP A 24 2.89 14.69 11.01
N ASP A 25 2.04 15.59 10.53
CA ASP A 25 1.50 16.72 11.29
C ASP A 25 -0.04 16.78 11.16
N ALA A 26 -0.66 17.72 11.88
CA ALA A 26 -2.12 17.86 11.88
C ALA A 26 -2.70 18.07 10.46
N THR A 27 -2.00 18.82 9.61
CA THR A 27 -2.42 19.14 8.24
C THR A 27 -2.41 17.90 7.34
N THR A 28 -1.29 17.18 7.32
CA THR A 28 -1.14 15.94 6.54
C THR A 28 -2.00 14.82 7.09
N ARG A 29 -2.22 14.78 8.42
CA ARG A 29 -3.16 13.85 9.06
C ARG A 29 -4.60 14.08 8.60
N GLN A 30 -5.03 15.34 8.53
CA GLN A 30 -6.35 15.70 8.01
C GLN A 30 -6.50 15.31 6.54
N ALA A 31 -5.51 15.63 5.71
CA ALA A 31 -5.50 15.27 4.29
C ALA A 31 -5.54 13.74 4.09
N ALA A 32 -4.80 12.98 4.91
CA ALA A 32 -4.80 11.52 4.87
C ALA A 32 -6.17 10.93 5.24
N GLY A 33 -6.91 11.57 6.16
CA GLY A 33 -8.29 11.23 6.50
C GLY A 33 -9.24 11.49 5.34
N GLN A 34 -9.18 12.66 4.71
CA GLN A 34 -9.99 12.99 3.53
C GLN A 34 -9.73 12.03 2.36
N LEU A 35 -8.46 11.70 2.12
CA LEU A 35 -8.10 10.70 1.11
C LEU A 35 -8.71 9.34 1.46
N ARG A 36 -8.66 8.92 2.73
CA ARG A 36 -9.23 7.65 3.19
C ARG A 36 -10.73 7.57 2.94
N ASP A 37 -11.46 8.66 3.19
CA ASP A 37 -12.90 8.75 2.98
C ASP A 37 -13.22 8.70 1.48
N HIS A 38 -12.50 9.48 0.66
CA HIS A 38 -12.68 9.44 -0.80
C HIS A 38 -12.42 8.05 -1.39
N ILE A 39 -11.43 7.32 -0.86
CA ILE A 39 -11.14 5.94 -1.27
C ILE A 39 -12.30 5.02 -0.90
N ALA A 40 -12.84 5.15 0.31
CA ALA A 40 -13.95 4.31 0.79
C ALA A 40 -15.22 4.45 -0.07
N GLU A 41 -15.46 5.65 -0.59
CA GLU A 41 -16.58 5.95 -1.48
C GLU A 41 -16.40 5.40 -2.91
N ARG A 42 -15.17 5.13 -3.35
CA ARG A 42 -14.85 4.88 -4.78
C ARG A 42 -14.35 3.47 -5.07
N PHE A 43 -13.71 2.82 -4.11
CA PHE A 43 -12.97 1.59 -4.36
C PHE A 43 -13.32 0.48 -3.38
N ALA A 44 -13.52 -0.74 -3.89
CA ALA A 44 -13.72 -1.94 -3.09
C ALA A 44 -12.36 -2.42 -2.57
N VAL A 45 -12.00 -1.96 -1.37
CA VAL A 45 -10.69 -2.21 -0.73
C VAL A 45 -10.88 -2.55 0.74
N ARG A 46 -9.81 -3.02 1.38
CA ARG A 46 -9.75 -3.17 2.83
C ARG A 46 -8.93 -2.05 3.42
N LEU A 47 -9.59 -1.15 4.15
CA LEU A 47 -8.93 -0.11 4.95
C LEU A 47 -8.47 -0.70 6.28
N GLY A 48 -7.17 -0.59 6.53
CA GLY A 48 -6.53 -0.96 7.78
C GLY A 48 -6.84 0.01 8.93
N ARG A 49 -6.25 -0.30 10.09
CA ARG A 49 -6.32 0.57 11.26
C ARG A 49 -5.52 1.84 11.02
N TRP A 50 -5.96 2.90 11.69
CA TRP A 50 -5.20 4.15 11.77
C TRP A 50 -4.09 3.99 12.82
N HIS A 51 -2.85 4.31 12.44
CA HIS A 51 -1.71 4.29 13.35
C HIS A 51 -1.14 5.70 13.50
N ASP A 52 -1.35 6.30 14.67
CA ASP A 52 -0.76 7.61 15.02
C ASP A 52 0.72 7.50 15.46
N VAL A 53 1.33 6.32 15.33
CA VAL A 53 2.73 6.02 15.66
C VAL A 53 3.34 5.09 14.61
N ALA A 54 4.68 4.99 14.60
CA ALA A 54 5.42 4.00 13.82
C ALA A 54 5.04 2.56 14.22
N VAL A 55 4.84 1.68 13.25
CA VAL A 55 4.49 0.27 13.46
C VAL A 55 5.19 -0.61 12.42
N GLY A 56 5.75 -1.74 12.85
CA GLY A 56 6.42 -2.68 11.94
C GLY A 56 7.60 -2.01 11.20
N PRO A 57 7.67 -2.08 9.86
CA PRO A 57 8.74 -1.44 9.08
C PRO A 57 8.52 0.07 8.86
N HIS A 58 7.36 0.60 9.23
CA HIS A 58 6.94 1.97 8.90
C HIS A 58 7.42 2.94 9.97
N VAL A 59 8.27 3.89 9.59
CA VAL A 59 8.95 4.84 10.49
C VAL A 59 8.11 6.07 10.88
N ALA A 60 6.87 6.17 10.38
CA ALA A 60 5.99 7.32 10.58
C ALA A 60 4.54 6.86 10.75
N PRO A 61 3.66 7.70 11.32
CA PRO A 61 2.22 7.46 11.36
C PRO A 61 1.67 7.17 9.95
N MET A 62 0.78 6.18 9.87
CA MET A 62 0.20 5.75 8.60
C MET A 62 -1.12 5.00 8.78
N TYR A 63 -1.78 4.72 7.67
CA TYR A 63 -2.71 3.61 7.58
C TYR A 63 -2.45 2.79 6.32
N GLN A 64 -2.81 1.51 6.37
CA GLN A 64 -2.72 0.57 5.27
C GLN A 64 -4.03 0.51 4.48
N ILE A 65 -3.94 0.29 3.18
CA ILE A 65 -5.03 -0.07 2.29
C ILE A 65 -4.60 -1.35 1.57
N ALA A 66 -5.42 -2.40 1.62
CA ALA A 66 -5.17 -3.65 0.91
C ALA A 66 -6.20 -3.84 -0.22
N PHE A 67 -5.74 -4.30 -1.38
CA PHE A 67 -6.59 -4.44 -2.56
C PHE A 67 -6.13 -5.54 -3.52
N GLU A 68 -7.09 -6.05 -4.29
CA GLU A 68 -6.90 -7.13 -5.26
C GLU A 68 -6.11 -6.66 -6.50
N THR A 69 -5.41 -7.59 -7.14
CA THR A 69 -4.53 -7.30 -8.29
C THR A 69 -5.27 -6.65 -9.46
N GLY A 70 -6.51 -7.07 -9.71
CA GLY A 70 -7.35 -6.51 -10.78
C GLY A 70 -7.70 -5.03 -10.61
N LEU A 71 -7.58 -4.48 -9.41
CA LEU A 71 -7.89 -3.08 -9.14
C LEU A 71 -6.71 -2.13 -9.40
N PHE A 72 -5.49 -2.66 -9.55
CA PHE A 72 -4.25 -1.88 -9.63
C PHE A 72 -4.27 -0.80 -10.72
N ALA A 73 -4.69 -1.18 -11.94
CA ALA A 73 -4.67 -0.30 -13.11
C ALA A 73 -5.62 0.90 -13.02
N THR A 74 -6.55 0.89 -12.06
CA THR A 74 -7.49 1.99 -11.82
C THR A 74 -7.15 2.74 -10.52
N PHE A 75 -6.89 1.99 -9.45
CA PHE A 75 -6.68 2.58 -8.12
C PHE A 75 -5.36 3.33 -7.99
N VAL A 76 -4.26 2.76 -8.49
CA VAL A 76 -2.94 3.40 -8.37
C VAL A 76 -2.86 4.70 -9.19
N PRO A 77 -3.32 4.75 -10.46
CA PRO A 77 -3.41 6.02 -11.20
C PRO A 77 -4.30 7.06 -10.52
N TRP A 78 -5.42 6.65 -9.91
CA TRP A 78 -6.26 7.57 -9.17
C TRP A 78 -5.52 8.18 -7.97
N LEU A 79 -4.74 7.38 -7.23
CA LEU A 79 -3.90 7.89 -6.15
C LEU A 79 -2.82 8.86 -6.68
N MET A 80 -2.23 8.60 -7.85
CA MET A 80 -1.25 9.51 -8.46
C MET A 80 -1.82 10.91 -8.67
N LEU A 81 -3.10 11.02 -9.01
CA LEU A 81 -3.78 12.30 -9.23
C LEU A 81 -4.29 12.93 -7.93
N ASN A 82 -4.62 12.12 -6.92
CA ASN A 82 -5.40 12.56 -5.75
C ASN A 82 -4.66 12.45 -4.41
N HIS A 83 -3.38 12.08 -4.38
CA HIS A 83 -2.64 11.91 -3.12
C HIS A 83 -2.41 13.21 -2.33
N GLY A 84 -2.69 14.39 -2.90
CA GLY A 84 -2.68 15.66 -2.18
C GLY A 84 -1.34 16.03 -1.55
N GLY A 85 -0.22 15.56 -2.12
CA GLY A 85 1.12 15.77 -1.58
C GLY A 85 1.55 14.77 -0.49
N LEU A 86 0.68 13.83 -0.10
CA LEU A 86 1.03 12.75 0.84
C LEU A 86 2.09 11.81 0.25
N SER A 87 2.82 11.12 1.12
CA SER A 87 3.78 10.08 0.76
C SER A 87 3.09 8.72 0.86
N LEU A 88 3.13 7.93 -0.21
CA LEU A 88 2.46 6.63 -0.29
C LEU A 88 3.45 5.56 -0.75
N LEU A 89 3.62 4.49 0.03
CA LEU A 89 4.32 3.27 -0.40
C LEU A 89 3.30 2.32 -1.01
N VAL A 90 3.46 1.95 -2.28
CA VAL A 90 2.68 0.90 -2.94
C VAL A 90 3.60 -0.30 -3.14
N HIS A 91 3.22 -1.48 -2.67
CA HIS A 91 4.02 -2.69 -2.87
C HIS A 91 3.15 -3.92 -3.21
N PRO A 92 3.67 -4.86 -4.01
CA PRO A 92 3.04 -6.17 -4.18
C PRO A 92 3.14 -6.98 -2.89
N ASN A 93 2.31 -8.00 -2.76
CA ASN A 93 2.45 -9.02 -1.73
C ASN A 93 2.80 -10.35 -2.39
N THR A 94 4.06 -10.76 -2.24
CA THR A 94 4.58 -12.07 -2.63
C THR A 94 5.01 -12.82 -1.36
N THR A 95 5.68 -13.96 -1.49
CA THR A 95 6.24 -14.68 -0.33
C THR A 95 7.52 -14.04 0.21
N ASN A 96 7.94 -12.86 -0.28
CA ASN A 96 9.18 -12.19 0.13
C ASN A 96 8.92 -10.77 0.66
N PRO A 97 8.31 -10.59 1.84
CA PRO A 97 7.86 -9.28 2.31
C PRO A 97 8.96 -8.22 2.38
N ARG A 98 10.17 -8.59 2.84
CA ARG A 98 11.31 -7.66 2.85
C ARG A 98 11.63 -7.12 1.45
N ARG A 99 11.62 -7.99 0.44
CA ARG A 99 11.89 -7.59 -0.95
C ARG A 99 10.74 -6.75 -1.49
N ASP A 100 9.50 -7.19 -1.24
CA ASP A 100 8.29 -6.51 -1.66
C ASP A 100 8.31 -5.03 -1.24
N HIS A 101 8.67 -4.75 0.02
CA HIS A 101 8.70 -3.39 0.55
C HIS A 101 9.91 -2.58 0.09
N LEU A 102 11.09 -3.20 -0.06
CA LEU A 102 12.35 -2.47 -0.25
C LEU A 102 12.82 -2.38 -1.70
N ARG A 103 12.35 -3.28 -2.58
CA ARG A 103 12.87 -3.43 -3.94
C ARG A 103 11.78 -3.48 -5.00
N ASP A 104 10.68 -4.17 -4.72
CA ASP A 104 9.61 -4.36 -5.70
C ASP A 104 8.47 -3.34 -5.54
N GLY A 105 8.52 -2.51 -4.48
CA GLY A 105 7.60 -1.41 -4.23
C GLY A 105 7.92 -0.14 -5.01
N MET A 106 6.92 0.74 -5.10
CA MET A 106 7.02 2.07 -5.69
C MET A 106 6.47 3.12 -4.73
N TRP A 107 6.85 4.38 -4.96
CA TRP A 107 6.40 5.51 -4.16
C TRP A 107 5.60 6.49 -5.01
N ILE A 108 4.47 6.95 -4.47
CA ILE A 108 3.80 8.17 -4.93
C ILE A 108 4.15 9.28 -3.93
N GLY A 109 4.64 10.41 -4.43
CA GLY A 109 5.22 11.46 -3.60
C GLY A 109 6.64 11.13 -3.13
N ARG A 110 7.05 11.68 -1.98
CA ARG A 110 8.42 11.54 -1.47
C ARG A 110 8.63 10.16 -0.80
N PRO A 111 9.66 9.38 -1.18
CA PRO A 111 9.98 8.13 -0.49
C PRO A 111 10.35 8.33 0.98
N ARG A 112 10.04 7.32 1.82
CA ARG A 112 10.48 7.27 3.22
C ARG A 112 11.38 6.07 3.48
N ALA A 113 12.26 6.21 4.47
CA ALA A 113 13.02 5.09 4.99
C ALA A 113 12.09 4.04 5.61
N LEU A 114 12.49 2.77 5.53
CA LEU A 114 11.80 1.65 6.16
C LEU A 114 12.78 0.87 7.04
N LEU A 115 12.29 0.28 8.12
CA LEU A 115 13.07 -0.57 9.02
C LEU A 115 13.15 -1.99 8.45
N ALA A 116 14.17 -2.24 7.63
CA ALA A 116 14.33 -3.51 6.93
C ALA A 116 14.38 -4.72 7.87
N ASP A 117 15.01 -4.58 9.04
CA ASP A 117 15.14 -5.59 10.09
C ASP A 117 13.79 -6.03 10.68
N ARG A 118 12.73 -5.23 10.52
CA ARG A 118 11.36 -5.55 10.97
C ARG A 118 10.54 -6.35 9.96
N LEU A 119 11.11 -6.72 8.82
CA LEU A 119 10.45 -7.51 7.78
C LEU A 119 11.05 -8.93 7.69
N PRO A 120 10.23 -9.99 7.66
CA PRO A 120 10.74 -11.31 7.34
C PRO A 120 11.27 -11.32 5.89
N GLU A 121 12.35 -12.08 5.66
CA GLU A 121 12.87 -12.27 4.30
C GLU A 121 11.90 -13.09 3.45
N GLN A 122 11.27 -14.10 4.05
CA GLN A 122 10.34 -15.01 3.40
C GLN A 122 9.19 -15.41 4.33
N THR A 123 8.03 -15.71 3.76
CA THR A 123 6.85 -16.28 4.42
C THR A 123 6.33 -17.49 3.65
N ASP A 124 5.58 -18.39 4.32
CA ASP A 124 5.01 -19.59 3.68
C ASP A 124 3.94 -19.27 2.63
N ALA A 125 3.22 -18.17 2.84
CA ALA A 125 2.19 -17.68 1.94
C ALA A 125 2.29 -16.15 1.80
N PRO A 126 1.92 -15.61 0.63
CA PRO A 126 1.82 -14.17 0.43
C PRO A 126 0.58 -13.60 1.11
N ASP A 127 0.66 -12.33 1.53
CA ASP A 127 -0.49 -11.62 2.09
C ASP A 127 -1.60 -11.45 1.04
N ARG A 128 -2.84 -11.72 1.47
CA ARG A 128 -4.05 -11.51 0.66
C ARG A 128 -4.66 -10.15 0.98
N ALA A 129 -5.47 -9.60 0.06
CA ALA A 129 -6.16 -8.33 0.29
C ALA A 129 -7.11 -8.38 1.50
N GLY A 130 -7.59 -9.59 1.84
CA GLY A 130 -8.54 -9.82 2.93
C GLY A 130 -9.95 -9.37 2.56
N GLU A 131 -10.87 -9.44 3.52
CA GLU A 131 -12.25 -9.02 3.30
C GLU A 131 -12.34 -7.49 3.10
N VAL A 132 -12.95 -7.09 1.99
CA VAL A 132 -13.29 -5.69 1.66
C VAL A 132 -14.20 -5.13 2.76
N ASN A 133 -13.87 -3.94 3.25
CA ASN A 133 -14.65 -3.26 4.29
C ASN A 133 -15.13 -1.86 3.89
N THR A 134 -14.96 -1.51 2.61
CA THR A 134 -15.55 -0.30 2.00
C THR A 134 -16.80 -0.65 1.22
N ARG A 135 -17.64 0.35 0.96
CA ARG A 135 -18.87 0.22 0.17
C ARG A 135 -18.90 1.34 -0.87
N PRO A 136 -18.31 1.12 -2.06
CA PRO A 136 -18.27 2.13 -3.09
C PRO A 136 -19.68 2.57 -3.50
N ASP A 137 -19.85 3.86 -3.69
CA ASP A 137 -21.07 4.44 -4.24
C ASP A 137 -20.94 4.51 -5.77
N GLY A 138 -21.79 3.76 -6.47
CA GLY A 138 -21.78 3.70 -7.94
C GLY A 138 -22.13 5.02 -8.64
N SER A 139 -22.61 6.03 -7.91
CA SER A 139 -22.83 7.37 -8.42
C SER A 139 -21.57 8.24 -8.42
N VAL A 140 -20.55 7.86 -7.63
CA VAL A 140 -19.29 8.61 -7.52
C VAL A 140 -18.33 8.19 -8.63
N LYS A 141 -17.84 9.17 -9.39
CA LYS A 141 -16.89 8.93 -10.48
C LYS A 141 -15.47 8.70 -9.95
N ILE A 142 -14.76 7.82 -10.66
CA ILE A 142 -13.32 7.58 -10.54
C ILE A 142 -12.59 8.48 -11.53
#